data_AF-A0A4Q9HGP7-F1
#
_entry.id   AF-A0A4Q9HGP7-F1
#
_cell.length_a   1.000
_cell.length_b   1.000
_cell.length_c   1.000
_cell.angle_alpha   90.00
_cell.angle_beta   90.00
_cell.angle_gamma   90.00
#
_symmetry.space_group_name_H-M   'P 1'
#
loop_
_entity.id
_entity.type
_entity.pdbx_description
1 polymer ?
#
loop_
_entity_poly.entity_id
_entity_poly.type
_entity_poly.pdbx_seq_one_letter_code
_entity_poly.pdbx_strand_id
1 'polypeptide(L)'
;MILRNIFLLVLILIVSSCHSEKAAHLKTVLEQKGRVVFNIMLGKNGPNEQKLKCLINSDFKCARQAITEEERAFDKIISEINALETGGIKYGNELKLATSNYYKAVKEFEIFDRLIIDQQQISQNKTNTEKIRDAAIRQQGQLSRDKLEMRKIINKKEQVLAEVQKQFNLLNHLH
;
A
#
# COMPACT_ATOMS: atom_id res chain seq x y z
N MET A 1 -52.39 -7.33 -30.36
CA MET A 1 -51.17 -6.52 -30.60
C MET A 1 -50.59 -5.91 -29.31
N ILE A 2 -51.41 -5.63 -28.29
CA ILE A 2 -50.98 -5.05 -27.00
C ILE A 2 -50.12 -6.02 -26.15
N LEU A 3 -50.45 -7.32 -26.12
CA LEU A 3 -49.66 -8.32 -25.37
C LEU A 3 -48.21 -8.47 -25.84
N ARG A 4 -47.92 -8.23 -27.14
CA ARG A 4 -46.56 -8.35 -27.69
C ARG A 4 -45.64 -7.22 -27.20
N ASN A 5 -46.19 -6.04 -26.89
CA ASN A 5 -45.43 -4.90 -26.39
C ASN A 5 -45.15 -5.02 -24.88
N ILE A 6 -46.02 -5.70 -24.12
CA ILE A 6 -45.80 -5.96 -22.69
C ILE A 6 -44.64 -6.95 -22.48
N PHE A 7 -44.53 -7.97 -23.34
CA PHE A 7 -43.45 -8.96 -23.26
C PHE A 7 -42.07 -8.34 -23.54
N LEU A 8 -42.00 -7.36 -24.46
CA LEU A 8 -40.78 -6.60 -24.75
C LEU A 8 -40.37 -5.67 -23.61
N LEU A 9 -41.33 -5.06 -22.90
CA LEU A 9 -41.07 -4.21 -21.73
C LEU A 9 -40.56 -4.99 -20.51
N VAL A 10 -41.05 -6.22 -20.30
CA VAL A 10 -40.56 -7.10 -19.23
C VAL A 10 -39.15 -7.63 -19.55
N LEU A 11 -38.83 -7.91 -20.82
CA LEU A 11 -37.49 -8.36 -21.23
C LEU A 11 -36.40 -7.29 -21.01
N ILE A 12 -36.76 -6.00 -21.12
CA ILE A 12 -35.85 -4.87 -20.89
C ILE A 12 -35.60 -4.64 -19.38
N LEU A 13 -36.48 -5.12 -18.50
CA LEU A 13 -36.28 -5.03 -17.04
C LEU A 13 -35.32 -6.11 -16.52
N ILE A 14 -35.10 -7.23 -17.22
CA ILE A 14 -34.20 -8.31 -16.77
C ILE A 14 -32.71 -7.93 -16.96
N VAL A 15 -32.40 -6.84 -17.66
CA VAL A 15 -31.02 -6.31 -17.75
C VAL A 15 -30.65 -5.40 -16.57
N SER A 16 -31.55 -5.18 -15.63
CA SER A 16 -31.26 -4.40 -14.43
C SER A 16 -30.54 -5.24 -13.36
N SER A 17 -29.25 -4.94 -13.20
CA SER A 17 -28.47 -5.16 -11.99
C SER A 17 -28.16 -6.62 -11.60
N CYS A 18 -27.40 -7.32 -12.45
CA CYS A 18 -26.60 -8.43 -11.96
C CYS A 18 -25.36 -7.85 -11.25
N HIS A 19 -25.44 -7.69 -9.93
CA HIS A 19 -24.30 -7.34 -9.09
C HIS A 19 -23.23 -8.42 -9.26
N SER A 20 -22.02 -8.03 -9.64
CA SER A 20 -20.97 -9.02 -9.90
C SER A 20 -20.41 -9.55 -8.57
N GLU A 21 -20.82 -10.74 -8.15
CA GLU A 21 -20.28 -11.41 -6.96
C GLU A 21 -18.75 -11.50 -7.00
N LYS A 22 -18.18 -11.76 -8.19
CA LYS A 22 -16.73 -11.78 -8.39
C LYS A 22 -16.10 -10.41 -8.13
N ALA A 23 -16.75 -9.33 -8.55
CA ALA A 23 -16.27 -7.97 -8.31
C ALA A 23 -16.38 -7.58 -6.82
N ALA A 24 -17.48 -7.94 -6.16
CA ALA A 24 -17.66 -7.74 -4.73
C ALA A 24 -16.59 -8.50 -3.93
N HIS A 25 -16.34 -9.76 -4.26
CA HIS A 25 -15.27 -10.56 -3.66
C HIS A 25 -13.89 -9.92 -3.87
N LEU A 26 -13.56 -9.50 -5.10
CA LEU A 26 -12.28 -8.82 -5.37
C LEU A 26 -12.11 -7.57 -4.51
N LYS A 27 -13.15 -6.73 -4.41
CA LYS A 27 -13.15 -5.54 -3.55
C LYS A 27 -12.87 -5.90 -2.09
N THR A 28 -13.61 -6.86 -1.55
CA THR A 28 -13.43 -7.31 -0.15
C THR A 28 -12.03 -7.85 0.11
N VAL A 29 -11.46 -8.64 -0.81
CA VAL A 29 -10.10 -9.17 -0.67
C VAL A 29 -9.07 -8.03 -0.66
N LEU A 30 -9.19 -7.05 -1.55
CA LEU A 30 -8.29 -5.89 -1.58
C LEU A 30 -8.41 -5.03 -0.32
N GLU A 31 -9.63 -4.78 0.17
CA GLU A 31 -9.86 -4.07 1.44
C GLU A 31 -9.27 -4.81 2.65
N GLN A 32 -9.36 -6.15 2.66
CA GLN A 32 -8.70 -6.98 3.66
C GLN A 32 -7.18 -6.81 3.61
N LYS A 33 -6.55 -6.77 2.42
CA LYS A 33 -5.11 -6.48 2.30
C LYS A 33 -4.77 -5.11 2.87
N GLY A 34 -5.62 -4.10 2.67
CA GLY A 34 -5.45 -2.79 3.30
C GLY A 34 -5.41 -2.85 4.83
N ARG A 35 -6.24 -3.69 5.46
CA ARG A 35 -6.17 -3.93 6.91
C ARG A 35 -4.87 -4.60 7.34
N VAL A 36 -4.33 -5.52 6.53
CA VAL A 36 -3.02 -6.13 6.82
C VAL A 36 -1.91 -5.09 6.74
N VAL A 37 -1.92 -4.23 5.70
CA VAL A 37 -0.96 -3.12 5.58
C VAL A 37 -1.06 -2.17 6.77
N PHE A 38 -2.27 -1.82 7.19
CA PHE A 38 -2.49 -1.02 8.40
C PHE A 38 -1.83 -1.66 9.63
N ASN A 39 -1.99 -2.98 9.83
CA ASN A 39 -1.36 -3.68 10.95
C ASN A 39 0.17 -3.75 10.85
N ILE A 40 0.75 -3.77 9.65
CA ILE A 40 2.21 -3.69 9.47
C ILE A 40 2.72 -2.33 9.95
N MET A 41 2.05 -1.25 9.55
CA MET A 41 2.50 0.13 9.79
C MET A 41 2.14 0.65 11.19
N LEU A 42 0.96 0.29 11.70
CA LEU A 42 0.36 0.89 12.91
C LEU A 42 -0.12 -0.16 13.92
N GLY A 43 -0.03 -1.44 13.60
CA GLY A 43 -0.48 -2.51 14.48
C GLY A 43 0.44 -2.67 15.69
N LYS A 44 -0.18 -3.03 16.82
CA LYS A 44 0.55 -3.41 18.02
C LYS A 44 1.40 -4.66 17.74
N ASN A 45 2.66 -4.62 18.14
CA ASN A 45 3.71 -5.59 17.84
C ASN A 45 3.96 -5.77 16.32
N GLY A 46 3.55 -4.80 15.49
CA GLY A 46 3.89 -4.77 14.07
C GLY A 46 5.37 -4.41 13.85
N PRO A 47 5.94 -4.72 12.67
CA PRO A 47 7.33 -4.42 12.35
C PRO A 47 7.71 -2.95 12.56
N ASN A 48 6.82 -2.01 12.23
CA ASN A 48 7.09 -0.59 12.42
C ASN A 48 7.15 -0.17 13.91
N GLU A 49 6.30 -0.73 14.77
CA GLU A 49 6.39 -0.49 16.22
C GLU A 49 7.67 -1.10 16.80
N GLN A 50 8.04 -2.30 16.35
CA GLN A 50 9.30 -2.93 16.75
C GLN A 50 10.50 -2.09 16.32
N LYS A 51 10.53 -1.60 15.07
CA LYS A 51 11.54 -0.66 14.58
C LYS A 51 11.69 0.54 15.52
N LEU A 52 10.58 1.18 15.89
CA LEU A 52 10.59 2.32 16.81
C LEU A 52 11.15 1.95 18.20
N LYS A 53 10.72 0.82 18.78
CA LYS A 53 11.25 0.32 20.06
C LYS A 53 12.75 0.05 20.01
N CYS A 54 13.23 -0.57 18.94
CA CYS A 54 14.66 -0.81 18.73
C CYS A 54 15.44 0.51 18.68
N LEU A 55 14.93 1.52 17.95
CA LEU A 55 15.59 2.83 17.81
C LEU A 55 15.64 3.62 19.11
N ILE A 56 14.58 3.57 19.93
CA ILE A 56 14.57 4.18 21.28
C ILE A 56 15.69 3.60 22.15
N ASN A 57 15.96 2.30 22.01
CA ASN A 57 17.02 1.60 22.75
C ASN A 57 18.39 1.66 22.06
N SER A 58 18.56 2.45 20.99
CA SER A 58 19.77 2.52 20.15
C SER A 58 20.22 1.15 19.60
N ASP A 59 19.33 0.17 19.49
CA ASP A 59 19.62 -1.14 18.88
C ASP A 59 19.38 -1.06 17.37
N PHE A 60 20.40 -0.58 16.67
CA PHE A 60 20.37 -0.43 15.21
C PHE A 60 20.28 -1.77 14.46
N LYS A 61 20.75 -2.87 15.06
CA LYS A 61 20.67 -4.19 14.45
C LYS A 61 19.22 -4.69 14.48
N CYS A 62 18.56 -4.59 15.63
CA CYS A 62 17.13 -4.86 15.81
C CYS A 62 16.29 -4.00 14.86
N ALA A 63 16.58 -2.69 14.76
CA ALA A 63 15.84 -1.78 13.89
C ALA A 63 15.94 -2.16 12.40
N ARG A 64 17.14 -2.52 11.92
CA ARG A 64 17.32 -3.03 10.54
C ARG A 64 16.58 -4.34 10.29
N GLN A 65 16.60 -5.25 11.26
CA GLN A 65 15.84 -6.50 11.14
C GLN A 65 14.34 -6.24 11.03
N ALA A 66 13.80 -5.32 11.83
CA ALA A 66 12.40 -4.93 11.75
C ALA A 66 12.03 -4.36 10.37
N ILE A 67 12.91 -3.56 9.75
CA ILE A 67 12.69 -3.09 8.35
C ILE A 67 12.71 -4.26 7.36
N THR A 68 13.60 -5.25 7.52
CA THR A 68 13.59 -6.44 6.66
C THR A 68 12.29 -7.24 6.81
N GLU A 69 11.74 -7.33 8.02
CA GLU A 69 10.45 -7.96 8.26
C GLU A 69 9.29 -7.16 7.64
N GLU A 70 9.33 -5.84 7.75
CA GLU A 70 8.41 -4.90 7.09
C GLU A 70 8.44 -5.06 5.56
N GLU A 71 9.62 -5.04 4.95
CA GLU A 71 9.84 -5.23 3.52
C GLU A 71 9.24 -6.55 3.04
N ARG A 72 9.51 -7.65 3.75
CA ARG A 72 8.97 -8.99 3.43
C ARG A 72 7.44 -9.02 3.55
N ALA A 73 6.87 -8.36 4.55
CA ALA A 73 5.43 -8.32 4.76
C ALA A 73 4.73 -7.56 3.61
N PHE A 74 5.30 -6.42 3.17
CA PHE A 74 4.83 -5.71 1.99
C PHE A 74 4.97 -6.54 0.71
N ASP A 75 6.13 -7.17 0.49
CA ASP A 75 6.37 -8.00 -0.69
C ASP A 75 5.35 -9.14 -0.82
N LYS A 76 5.02 -9.79 0.31
CA LYS A 76 3.97 -10.80 0.36
C LYS A 76 2.63 -10.24 -0.07
N ILE A 77 2.20 -9.10 0.47
CA ILE A 77 0.91 -8.48 0.13
C ILE A 77 0.87 -8.07 -1.35
N ILE A 78 1.94 -7.46 -1.86
CA ILE A 78 2.04 -7.05 -3.26
C ILE A 78 1.97 -8.27 -4.19
N SER A 79 2.66 -9.36 -3.84
CA SER A 79 2.60 -10.62 -4.58
C SER A 79 1.20 -11.21 -4.57
N GLU A 80 0.56 -11.29 -3.40
CA GLU A 80 -0.81 -11.79 -3.25
C GLU A 80 -1.82 -10.95 -4.05
N ILE A 81 -1.68 -9.62 -4.08
CA ILE A 81 -2.51 -8.74 -4.92
C ILE A 81 -2.29 -9.05 -6.40
N ASN A 82 -1.04 -9.14 -6.85
CA ASN A 82 -0.73 -9.39 -8.26
C ASN A 82 -1.28 -10.73 -8.75
N ALA A 83 -1.34 -11.72 -7.87
CA ALA A 83 -1.88 -13.05 -8.12
C ALA A 83 -3.41 -13.13 -8.17
N LEU A 84 -4.14 -12.05 -7.84
CA LEU A 84 -5.60 -12.07 -7.90
C LEU A 84 -6.10 -12.20 -9.35
N GLU A 85 -7.06 -13.10 -9.51
CA GLU A 85 -7.81 -13.31 -10.75
C GLU A 85 -8.81 -12.18 -10.98
N THR A 86 -8.80 -11.63 -12.20
CA THR A 86 -9.67 -10.52 -12.59
C THR A 86 -10.54 -10.83 -13.81
N GLY A 87 -10.52 -12.09 -14.28
CA GLY A 87 -11.25 -12.54 -15.45
C GLY A 87 -12.77 -12.32 -15.31
N GLY A 88 -13.35 -11.63 -16.29
CA GLY A 88 -14.78 -11.31 -16.30
C GLY A 88 -15.21 -10.20 -15.33
N ILE A 89 -14.26 -9.48 -14.71
CA ILE A 89 -14.55 -8.34 -13.83
C ILE A 89 -14.20 -7.05 -14.57
N LYS A 90 -15.18 -6.17 -14.78
CA LYS A 90 -14.94 -4.86 -15.41
C LYS A 90 -13.99 -4.04 -14.52
N TYR A 91 -12.96 -3.44 -15.10
CA TYR A 91 -11.95 -2.67 -14.36
C TYR A 91 -11.15 -3.45 -13.29
N GLY A 92 -11.26 -4.79 -13.26
CA GLY A 92 -10.62 -5.59 -12.22
C GLY A 92 -9.09 -5.55 -12.28
N ASN A 93 -8.52 -5.57 -13.49
CA ASN A 93 -7.07 -5.55 -13.67
C ASN A 93 -6.47 -4.17 -13.33
N GLU A 94 -7.18 -3.11 -13.70
CA GLU A 94 -6.85 -1.73 -13.38
C GLU A 94 -6.84 -1.52 -11.87
N LEU A 95 -7.87 -2.00 -11.16
CA LEU A 95 -7.95 -1.93 -9.71
C LEU A 95 -6.80 -2.71 -9.04
N LYS A 96 -6.52 -3.92 -9.51
CA LYS A 96 -5.39 -4.74 -9.06
C LYS A 96 -4.06 -4.00 -9.22
N LEU A 97 -3.81 -3.46 -10.41
CA LEU A 97 -2.57 -2.75 -10.75
C LEU A 97 -2.41 -1.46 -9.93
N ALA A 98 -3.47 -0.67 -9.81
CA ALA A 98 -3.46 0.56 -9.03
C ALA A 98 -3.17 0.28 -7.54
N THR A 99 -3.79 -0.75 -6.98
CA THR A 99 -3.58 -1.16 -5.58
C THR A 99 -2.14 -1.64 -5.35
N SER A 100 -1.63 -2.51 -6.23
CA SER A 100 -0.24 -2.99 -6.19
C SER A 100 0.76 -1.85 -6.27
N ASN A 101 0.54 -0.89 -7.18
CA ASN A 101 1.41 0.27 -7.35
C ASN A 101 1.37 1.23 -6.15
N TYR A 102 0.21 1.40 -5.52
CA TYR A 102 0.09 2.18 -4.29
C TYR A 102 0.92 1.55 -3.16
N TYR A 103 0.75 0.25 -2.90
CA TYR A 103 1.51 -0.41 -1.83
C TYR A 103 3.00 -0.56 -2.12
N LYS A 104 3.43 -0.63 -3.40
CA LYS A 104 4.85 -0.49 -3.75
C LYS A 104 5.42 0.86 -3.33
N ALA A 105 4.71 1.96 -3.60
CA ALA A 105 5.16 3.29 -3.20
C ALA A 105 5.20 3.45 -1.68
N VAL A 106 4.23 2.89 -0.95
CA VAL A 106 4.24 2.85 0.52
C VAL A 106 5.42 2.03 1.04
N LYS A 107 5.66 0.84 0.48
CA LYS A 107 6.81 0.00 0.83
C LYS A 107 8.12 0.78 0.67
N GLU A 108 8.34 1.39 -0.50
CA GLU A 108 9.55 2.16 -0.78
C GLU A 108 9.76 3.28 0.24
N PHE A 109 8.70 4.00 0.61
CA PHE A 109 8.76 5.04 1.63
C PHE A 109 9.13 4.51 3.01
N GLU A 110 8.56 3.38 3.45
CA GLU A 110 8.85 2.82 4.77
C GLU A 110 10.26 2.25 4.84
N ILE A 111 10.68 1.43 3.87
CA ILE A 111 12.00 0.79 3.88
C ILE A 111 13.15 1.79 3.67
N PHE A 112 12.86 2.99 3.17
CA PHE A 112 13.83 4.08 3.07
C PHE A 112 14.45 4.44 4.43
N ASP A 113 13.75 4.16 5.54
CA ASP A 113 14.30 4.34 6.89
C ASP A 113 15.61 3.58 7.12
N ARG A 114 15.89 2.52 6.36
CA ARG A 114 17.17 1.80 6.42
C ARG A 114 18.35 2.76 6.24
N LEU A 115 18.26 3.67 5.28
CA LEU A 115 19.32 4.64 5.00
C LEU A 115 19.46 5.66 6.13
N ILE A 116 18.34 6.12 6.69
CA ILE A 116 18.30 7.08 7.81
C ILE A 116 18.92 6.44 9.06
N ILE A 117 18.59 5.20 9.34
CA ILE A 117 19.08 4.42 10.49
C ILE A 117 20.59 4.18 10.38
N ASP A 118 21.09 3.88 9.18
CA ASP A 118 22.52 3.70 8.96
C ASP A 118 23.30 4.99 9.25
N GLN A 119 22.78 6.15 8.85
CA GLN A 119 23.39 7.44 9.22
C GLN A 119 23.26 7.75 10.72
N GLN A 120 22.14 7.40 11.34
CA GLN A 120 21.95 7.57 12.79
C GLN A 120 22.95 6.71 13.59
N GLN A 121 23.25 5.49 13.14
CA GLN A 121 24.28 4.66 13.78
C GLN A 121 25.67 5.32 13.69
N ILE A 122 26.02 5.91 12.55
CA ILE A 122 27.31 6.60 12.36
C ILE A 122 27.38 7.84 13.27
N SER A 123 26.31 8.62 13.36
CA SER A 123 26.27 9.84 14.16
C SER A 123 26.29 9.56 15.66
N GLN A 124 25.72 8.45 16.12
CA GLN A 124 25.71 8.07 17.54
C GLN A 124 26.94 7.28 17.99
N ASN A 125 27.77 6.78 17.07
CA ASN A 125 28.97 6.05 17.44
C ASN A 125 30.06 6.99 18.00
N LYS A 126 30.35 6.86 19.30
CA LYS A 126 31.34 7.68 20.02
C LYS A 126 32.78 7.46 19.56
N THR A 127 33.09 6.35 18.89
CA THR A 127 34.44 6.11 18.34
C THR A 127 34.70 6.95 17.08
N ASN A 128 33.66 7.50 16.44
CA ASN A 128 33.80 8.36 15.28
C ASN A 128 34.24 9.77 15.71
N THR A 129 35.05 10.41 14.86
CA THR A 129 35.41 11.82 15.03
C THR A 129 34.17 12.71 14.90
N GLU A 130 34.22 13.90 15.49
CA GLU A 130 33.15 14.90 15.37
C GLU A 130 32.79 15.19 13.90
N LYS A 131 33.81 15.40 13.05
CA LYS A 131 33.63 15.61 11.61
C LYS A 131 32.81 14.50 10.94
N ILE A 132 33.03 13.24 11.31
CA ILE A 132 32.27 12.09 10.76
C ILE A 132 30.83 12.11 11.28
N ARG A 133 30.63 12.35 12.58
CA ARG A 133 29.29 12.40 13.17
C ARG A 133 28.46 13.54 12.57
N ASP A 134 29.04 14.71 12.38
CA ASP A 134 28.37 15.87 11.78
C ASP A 134 28.00 15.64 10.31
N ALA A 135 28.87 14.97 9.56
CA ALA A 135 28.57 14.58 8.19
C ALA A 135 27.37 13.63 8.12
N ALA A 136 27.31 12.65 9.01
CA ALA A 136 26.20 11.72 9.11
C ALA A 136 24.89 12.42 9.51
N ILE A 137 24.92 13.39 10.44
CA ILE A 137 23.75 14.21 10.80
C ILE A 137 23.24 15.01 9.60
N ARG A 138 24.14 15.66 8.84
CA ARG A 138 23.75 16.38 7.62
C ARG A 138 23.12 15.44 6.58
N GLN A 139 23.70 14.27 6.39
CA GLN A 139 23.16 13.26 5.47
C GLN A 139 21.79 12.76 5.93
N GLN A 140 21.60 12.52 7.23
CA GLN A 140 20.31 12.15 7.80
C GLN A 140 19.24 13.22 7.52
N GLY A 141 19.60 14.50 7.64
CA GLY A 141 18.72 15.61 7.29
C GLY A 141 18.34 15.64 5.80
N GLN A 142 19.28 15.33 4.90
CA GLN A 142 18.99 15.22 3.47
C GLN A 142 18.06 14.04 3.16
N LEU A 143 18.39 12.85 3.68
CA LEU A 143 17.56 11.66 3.53
C LEU A 143 16.14 11.86 4.04
N SER A 144 15.97 12.60 5.15
CA SER A 144 14.64 12.93 5.68
C SER A 144 13.83 13.83 4.72
N ARG A 145 14.48 14.75 4.01
CA ARG A 145 13.85 15.55 2.95
C ARG A 145 13.49 14.70 1.74
N ASP A 146 14.39 13.82 1.32
CA ASP A 146 14.14 12.91 0.19
C ASP A 146 12.94 11.99 0.49
N LYS A 147 12.86 11.44 1.72
CA LYS A 147 11.72 10.65 2.18
C LYS A 147 10.42 11.47 2.21
N LEU A 148 10.47 12.74 2.58
CA LEU A 148 9.29 13.62 2.54
C LEU A 148 8.78 13.79 1.09
N GLU A 149 9.68 13.94 0.12
CA GLU A 149 9.33 14.04 -1.30
C GLU A 149 8.65 12.77 -1.84
N MET A 150 9.04 11.59 -1.32
CA MET A 150 8.36 10.33 -1.66
C MET A 150 6.87 10.33 -1.27
N ARG A 151 6.43 11.14 -0.29
CA ARG A 151 4.98 11.28 0.01
C ARG A 151 4.20 11.83 -1.18
N LYS A 152 4.80 12.68 -2.02
CA LYS A 152 4.15 13.17 -3.25
C LYS A 152 3.86 12.01 -4.22
N ILE A 153 4.76 11.04 -4.29
CA ILE A 153 4.57 9.83 -5.11
C ILE A 153 3.42 9.00 -4.55
N ILE A 154 3.39 8.76 -3.23
CA ILE A 154 2.30 8.03 -2.56
C ILE A 154 0.96 8.71 -2.84
N ASN A 155 0.87 10.02 -2.60
CA ASN A 155 -0.37 10.78 -2.81
C ASN A 155 -0.87 10.67 -4.26
N LYS A 156 0.04 10.73 -5.24
CA LYS A 156 -0.32 10.53 -6.66
C LYS A 156 -0.85 9.12 -6.92
N LYS A 157 -0.24 8.09 -6.34
CA LYS A 157 -0.70 6.70 -6.49
C LYS A 157 -2.05 6.46 -5.79
N GLU A 158 -2.26 7.10 -4.63
CA GLU A 158 -3.53 7.06 -3.90
C GLU A 158 -4.67 7.69 -4.70
N GLN A 159 -4.42 8.86 -5.31
CA GLN A 159 -5.41 9.51 -6.19
C GLN A 159 -5.80 8.62 -7.37
N VAL A 160 -4.82 7.97 -8.01
CA VAL A 160 -5.07 7.01 -9.10
C VAL A 160 -5.88 5.83 -8.59
N LEU A 161 -5.52 5.26 -7.43
CA LEU A 161 -6.27 4.15 -6.82
C LEU A 161 -7.72 4.55 -6.53
N ALA A 162 -7.95 5.73 -5.95
CA ALA A 162 -9.28 6.23 -5.63
C ALA A 162 -10.15 6.39 -6.89
N GLU A 163 -9.62 6.97 -7.97
CA GLU A 163 -10.36 7.12 -9.23
C GLU A 163 -10.66 5.76 -9.86
N VAL A 164 -9.69 4.85 -9.92
CA VAL A 164 -9.89 3.50 -10.44
C VAL A 164 -10.94 2.74 -9.62
N GLN A 165 -10.92 2.88 -8.29
CA GLN A 165 -11.90 2.23 -7.42
C GLN A 165 -13.32 2.79 -7.62
N LYS A 166 -13.44 4.10 -7.89
CA LYS A 166 -14.72 4.73 -8.26
C LYS A 166 -15.26 4.14 -9.58
N GLN A 167 -14.44 4.04 -10.61
CA GLN A 167 -14.83 3.46 -11.90
C GLN A 167 -15.18 1.97 -11.76
N PHE A 168 -14.38 1.22 -11.00
CA PHE A 168 -14.66 -0.18 -10.69
C PHE A 168 -16.02 -0.38 -10.03
N ASN A 169 -16.33 0.40 -8.99
CA ASN A 169 -17.59 0.33 -8.28
C ASN A 169 -18.78 0.66 -9.20
N LEU A 170 -18.65 1.72 -10.00
CA LEU A 170 -19.68 2.15 -10.96
C LEU A 170 -19.99 1.05 -11.99
N LEU A 171 -18.96 0.50 -12.64
CA LEU A 171 -19.13 -0.46 -13.74
C LEU A 171 -19.60 -1.85 -13.28
N ASN A 172 -19.38 -2.19 -12.01
CA ASN A 172 -19.80 -3.46 -11.41
C ASN A 172 -21.03 -3.32 -10.49
N HIS A 173 -21.66 -2.14 -10.43
CA HIS A 173 -22.84 -1.86 -9.61
C HIS A 173 -22.63 -2.16 -8.11
N LEU A 174 -21.45 -1.78 -7.59
CA LEU A 174 -21.05 -1.89 -6.18
C LEU A 174 -21.20 -0.52 -5.51
N HIS A 175 -22.44 -0.05 -5.32
CA HIS A 175 -22.74 1.20 -4.61
C HIS A 175 -22.98 0.97 -3.13
#